data_AF-A0A226QHR4-F1
#
_entry.id   AF-A0A226QHR4-F1
#
_cell.length_a   1.000
_cell.length_b   1.000
_cell.length_c   1.000
_cell.angle_alpha   90.00
_cell.angle_beta   90.00
_cell.angle_gamma   90.00
#
_symmetry.space_group_name_H-M   'P 1'
#
loop_
_entity.id
_entity.type
_entity.pdbx_description
1 polymer ?
#
loop_
_entity_poly.entity_id
_entity_poly.type
_entity_poly.pdbx_seq_one_letter_code
_entity_poly.pdbx_strand_id
1 'polypeptide(L)' 'MAENRDKRRYHLKDKRRTTIQTLFGEVTFERNYYLDREQNRYTFLLDSFLAFDGSQSISHTIKQEERVL' A
#
# COMPACT_ATOMS: atom_id res chain seq x y z
N MET A 1 -4.38 9.29 -4.90
CA MET A 1 -3.85 9.35 -3.51
C MET A 1 -2.88 10.49 -3.27
N ALA A 2 -1.85 10.68 -4.10
CA ALA A 2 -0.89 11.77 -3.88
C ALA A 2 -1.55 13.16 -3.89
N GLU A 3 -2.54 13.36 -4.75
CA GLU A 3 -3.27 14.63 -4.90
C GLU A 3 -4.26 14.89 -3.77
N ASN A 4 -5.00 13.85 -3.37
CA ASN A 4 -6.06 13.95 -2.35
C ASN A 4 -5.57 13.71 -0.91
N ARG A 5 -4.26 13.54 -0.68
CA ARG A 5 -3.75 13.41 0.69
C ARG A 5 -3.84 14.73 1.42
N ASP A 6 -4.06 14.68 2.73
CA ASP A 6 -3.82 15.84 3.58
C ASP A 6 -2.32 16.15 3.59
N LYS A 7 -1.91 17.20 2.86
CA LYS A 7 -0.51 17.62 2.73
C LYS A 7 0.05 18.25 4.01
N ARG A 8 -0.82 18.72 4.94
CA ARG A 8 -0.38 19.26 6.24
C ARG A 8 0.04 18.12 7.15
N ARG A 9 -0.74 17.03 7.17
CA ARG A 9 -0.46 15.83 7.95
C ARG A 9 0.62 14.93 7.34
N TYR A 10 0.50 14.61 6.05
CA TYR A 10 1.36 13.64 5.37
C TYR A 10 2.41 14.31 4.50
N HIS A 11 3.63 14.39 5.04
CA HIS A 11 4.78 14.93 4.33
C HIS A 11 5.48 13.84 3.53
N LEU A 12 5.62 14.05 2.21
CA LEU A 12 6.31 13.11 1.33
C LEU A 12 7.80 13.11 1.66
N LYS A 13 8.35 11.93 1.95
CA LYS A 13 9.77 11.75 2.23
C LYS A 13 10.50 11.09 1.09
N ASP A 14 9.88 10.08 0.49
CA ASP A 14 10.53 9.28 -0.55
C ASP A 14 9.50 8.55 -1.42
N LYS A 15 9.97 7.93 -2.50
CA LYS A 15 9.24 6.98 -3.31
C LYS A 15 9.97 5.65 -3.30
N ARG A 16 9.27 4.58 -2.96
CA ARG A 16 9.85 3.23 -2.89
C ARG A 16 9.20 2.32 -3.91
N ARG A 17 10.03 1.64 -4.69
CA ARG A 17 9.58 0.54 -5.55
C ARG A 17 9.35 -0.72 -4.70
N THR A 18 8.29 -1.44 -5.00
CA THR A 18 7.94 -2.70 -4.34
C THR A 18 7.36 -3.64 -5.39
N THR A 19 7.78 -4.90 -5.30
CA THR A 19 7.25 -5.99 -6.12
C THR A 19 6.51 -6.93 -5.19
N ILE A 20 5.27 -7.27 -5.56
CA ILE A 20 4.44 -8.24 -4.83
C ILE A 20 4.04 -9.37 -5.75
N GLN A 21 3.92 -10.57 -5.18
CA GLN A 21 3.29 -11.69 -5.87
C GLN A 21 1.77 -11.58 -5.73
N THR A 22 1.07 -11.60 -6.87
CA THR A 22 -0.40 -11.67 -6.95
C THR A 22 -0.81 -12.95 -7.68
N LEU A 23 -2.11 -13.26 -7.67
CA LEU A 23 -2.68 -14.36 -8.44
C LEU A 23 -2.47 -14.20 -9.97
N PHE A 24 -2.27 -12.98 -10.44
CA PHE A 24 -2.04 -12.65 -11.84
C PHE A 24 -0.55 -12.54 -12.19
N GLY A 25 0.34 -12.97 -11.28
CA GLY A 25 1.78 -12.84 -11.43
C GLY A 25 2.38 -11.73 -10.57
N GLU A 26 3.64 -11.39 -10.84
CA GLU A 26 4.36 -10.34 -10.13
C GLU A 26 3.90 -8.96 -10.59
N VAL A 27 3.56 -8.10 -9.63
CA VAL A 27 3.23 -6.70 -9.89
C VAL A 27 4.27 -5.82 -9.20
N THR A 28 4.96 -5.01 -10.00
CA THR A 28 5.93 -4.01 -9.51
C THR A 28 5.31 -2.62 -9.59
N PHE A 29 5.30 -1.90 -8.47
CA PHE A 29 4.76 -0.55 -8.39
C PHE A 29 5.60 0.36 -7.48
N GLU A 30 5.40 1.67 -7.63
CA GLU A 30 6.04 2.68 -6.78
C GLU A 30 5.03 3.25 -5.80
N ARG A 31 5.41 3.29 -4.52
CA ARG A 31 4.59 3.84 -3.43
C ARG A 31 5.29 5.00 -2.75
N ASN A 32 4.50 6.01 -2.40
CA ASN A 32 4.99 7.17 -1.69
C ASN A 32 5.14 6.86 -0.19
N TYR A 33 6.32 7.17 0.35
CA TYR A 33 6.64 7.05 1.76
C TYR A 33 6.44 8.38 2.46
N TYR A 34 5.56 8.42 3.45
CA TYR A 34 5.17 9.64 4.15
C TYR A 34 5.59 9.60 5.61
N LEU A 35 5.91 10.77 6.15
CA LEU A 35 5.87 11.02 7.59
C LEU A 35 4.47 11.54 7.94
N ASP A 36 3.72 10.78 8.76
CA ASP A 36 2.51 11.24 9.45
C ASP A 36 2.95 12.10 10.64
N ARG A 37 2.72 13.42 10.54
CA ARG A 37 3.14 14.38 11.55
C ARG A 37 2.28 14.37 12.81
N GLU A 38 1.04 13.87 12.73
CA GLU A 38 0.16 13.79 13.89
C GLU A 38 0.54 12.61 14.78
N GLN A 39 0.83 11.47 14.16
CA GLN A 39 1.20 10.24 14.87
C GLN A 39 2.71 10.03 14.97
N ASN A 40 3.48 10.96 14.41
CA ASN A 40 4.94 10.96 14.33
C ASN A 40 5.52 9.59 13.87
N ARG A 41 4.91 9.00 12.85
CA ARG A 41 5.30 7.69 12.31
C ARG A 41 5.37 7.72 10.80
N TYR A 42 6.14 6.80 10.24
CA TYR A 42 6.20 6.64 8.80
C TYR A 42 5.12 5.69 8.29
N THR A 43 4.54 6.02 7.14
CA THR A 43 3.44 5.25 6.57
C THR A 43 3.39 5.31 5.05
N PHE A 44 2.81 4.28 4.44
CA PHE A 44 2.46 4.23 3.03
C PHE A 44 0.94 4.31 2.91
N LEU A 45 0.43 5.43 2.41
CA LEU A 45 -1.03 5.61 2.26
C LEU A 45 -1.64 4.63 1.24
N LEU A 46 -0.83 4.11 0.32
CA LEU A 46 -1.26 3.14 -0.68
C LEU A 46 -1.55 1.76 -0.05
N ASP A 47 -0.82 1.39 0.99
CA ASP A 47 -0.97 0.09 1.66
C ASP A 47 -2.38 -0.05 2.25
N SER A 48 -2.87 0.99 2.93
CA SER A 48 -4.23 0.99 3.51
C SER A 48 -5.34 0.87 2.46
N PHE A 49 -5.16 1.43 1.27
CA PHE A 49 -6.15 1.32 0.20
C PHE A 49 -6.14 -0.05 -0.48
N LEU A 50 -4.96 -0.65 -0.63
CA LEU A 50 -4.82 -1.99 -1.20
C LEU A 50 -5.16 -3.10 -0.20
N ALA A 51 -5.54 -2.75 1.04
CA ALA A 51 -5.63 -3.68 2.17
C ALA A 51 -4.37 -4.55 2.27
N PHE A 52 -3.22 -3.93 2.02
CA PHE A 52 -1.91 -4.55 1.98
C PHE A 52 -1.19 -4.25 3.30
N ASP A 53 -0.66 -5.27 3.96
CA ASP A 53 -0.02 -5.15 5.27
C ASP A 53 1.50 -4.93 5.19
N GLY A 54 2.05 -4.80 3.98
CA GLY A 54 3.48 -4.62 3.77
C GLY A 54 4.29 -5.91 3.84
N SER A 55 3.67 -7.06 4.07
CA SER A 55 4.34 -8.36 4.07
C SER A 55 4.46 -8.93 2.66
N GLN A 56 5.57 -9.63 2.38
CA GLN A 56 5.77 -10.34 1.12
C GLN A 56 4.89 -11.60 1.07
N SER A 57 3.57 -11.48 0.93
CA SER A 57 2.74 -12.53 0.33
C SER A 57 1.25 -12.16 0.29
N ILE A 58 0.70 -12.27 -0.92
CA ILE A 58 -0.71 -12.50 -1.26
C ILE A 58 -1.70 -11.60 -0.52
N SER A 59 -2.03 -10.46 -1.15
CA SER A 59 -3.17 -9.63 -0.80
C SER A 59 -4.39 -10.51 -0.51
N HIS A 60 -4.88 -10.44 0.74
CA HIS A 60 -6.00 -11.21 1.27
C HIS A 60 -7.33 -10.93 0.52
N THR A 61 -7.36 -9.91 -0.33
CA THR A 61 -8.57 -9.41 -1.00
C THR A 61 -9.06 -10.31 -2.14
N ILE A 62 -8.24 -11.22 -2.68
CA ILE A 62 -8.67 -12.17 -3.74
C ILE A 62 -8.71 -13.63 -3.22
N LYS A 63 -8.97 -13.87 -1.92
CA LYS A 63 -9.28 -15.23 -1.43
C LYS A 63 -10.78 -15.52 -1.32
N GLN A 64 -11.65 -14.59 -1.72
CA GLN A 64 -13.10 -14.76 -1.62
C GLN A 64 -13.79 -15.34 -2.87
N GLU A 65 -13.08 -15.55 -3.99
CA GLU A 65 -13.69 -16.09 -5.22
C GLU A 65 -13.46 -17.60 -5.45
N GLU A 66 -12.89 -18.33 -4.49
CA GLU A 66 -12.71 -19.80 -4.58
C GLU A 66 -13.49 -20.56 -3.50
N ARG A 67 -14.74 -20.14 -3.24
CA ARG A 67 -15.76 -20.94 -2.55
C ARG A 67 -17.13 -20.74 -3.21
N VAL A 68 -17.29 -21.28 -4.41
CA VAL A 68 -18.58 -21.80 -4.83
C VAL A 68 -18.34 -23.21 -5.35
N LEU A 69 -18.93 -24.15 -4.61
CA LEU A 69 -19.02 -25.59 -4.87
C LEU A 69 -19.76 -25.88 -6.18
#